data_AF-A0A7C9VRB5-F1
#
_entry.id   AF-A0A7C9VRB5-F1
#
_cell.length_a   1.000
_cell.length_b   1.000
_cell.length_c   1.000
_cell.angle_alpha   90.00
_cell.angle_beta   90.00
_cell.angle_gamma   90.00
#
_symmetry.space_group_name_H-M   'P 1'
#
loop_
_entity.id
_entity.type
_entity.pdbx_description
1 polymer ?
#
loop_
_entity_poly.entity_id
_entity_poly.type
_entity_poly.pdbx_seq_one_letter_code
_entity_poly.pdbx_strand_id
1 'polypeptide(L)'
;LKWTYFGFEDDTPEQRKTRMKQSNLVGPGGYVSMEDGCIGGFVQRGTTGSPDEQAVLAMGGYSTDSSDDRITEAAIRGFWREYRARMDV
;
A
#
# COMPACT_ATOMS: atom_id res chain seq x y z
N LEU A 1 0.99 -1.33 -13.15
CA LEU A 1 -0.12 -0.82 -12.30
C LEU A 1 -1.25 -0.33 -13.19
N LYS A 2 -2.50 -0.60 -12.84
CA LYS A 2 -3.70 -0.08 -13.52
C LYS A 2 -4.46 0.77 -12.53
N TRP A 3 -4.59 2.07 -12.81
CA TRP A 3 -5.28 3.02 -11.95
C TRP A 3 -6.71 3.21 -12.47
N THR A 4 -7.70 3.10 -11.60
CA THR A 4 -9.11 3.32 -11.95
C THR A 4 -9.69 4.30 -10.94
N TYR A 5 -9.93 5.53 -11.39
CA TYR A 5 -10.51 6.57 -10.56
C TYR A 5 -12.03 6.46 -10.57
N PHE A 6 -12.62 6.42 -9.38
CA PHE A 6 -14.07 6.39 -9.20
C PHE A 6 -14.55 7.68 -8.53
N GLY A 7 -15.78 8.06 -8.85
CA GLY A 7 -16.54 9.14 -8.22
C GLY A 7 -17.96 8.65 -7.97
N PHE A 8 -18.79 9.51 -7.40
CA PHE A 8 -20.20 9.18 -7.16
C PHE A 8 -21.09 9.66 -8.30
N GLU A 9 -22.22 8.98 -8.50
CA GLU A 9 -23.20 9.34 -9.55
C GLU A 9 -23.79 10.74 -9.31
N ASP A 10 -23.97 11.09 -8.05
CA ASP A 10 -24.54 12.35 -7.56
C ASP A 10 -23.51 13.46 -7.33
N ASP A 11 -22.23 13.26 -7.68
CA ASP A 11 -21.22 14.32 -7.60
C ASP A 11 -21.67 15.54 -8.43
N THR A 12 -21.71 16.72 -7.80
CA THR A 12 -21.92 17.97 -8.55
C THR A 12 -20.75 18.20 -9.53
N PRO A 13 -20.92 19.05 -10.56
CA PRO A 13 -19.83 19.39 -11.47
C PRO A 13 -18.57 19.88 -10.75
N GLU A 14 -18.72 20.63 -9.65
CA GLU A 14 -17.64 21.17 -8.83
C GLU A 14 -16.91 20.06 -8.05
N GLN A 15 -17.66 19.12 -7.47
CA GLN A 15 -17.08 17.96 -6.76
C GLN A 15 -16.29 17.08 -7.73
N ARG A 16 -16.86 16.78 -8.90
CA ARG A 16 -16.18 16.01 -9.96
C ARG A 16 -14.90 16.69 -10.41
N LYS A 17 -14.94 18.01 -10.65
CA LYS A 17 -13.74 18.80 -10.99
C LYS A 17 -12.68 18.76 -9.89
N THR A 18 -13.11 18.84 -8.63
CA THR A 18 -12.21 18.74 -7.47
C THR A 18 -11.53 17.38 -7.40
N ARG A 19 -12.27 16.27 -7.58
CA ARG A 19 -11.69 14.91 -7.61
C ARG A 19 -10.69 14.74 -8.74
N MET A 20 -11.00 15.23 -9.94
CA MET A 20 -10.06 15.21 -11.07
C MET A 20 -8.78 15.98 -10.74
N LYS A 21 -8.88 17.15 -10.11
CA LYS A 21 -7.70 17.92 -9.69
C LYS A 21 -6.88 17.20 -8.62
N GLN A 22 -7.55 16.60 -7.63
CA GLN A 22 -6.89 15.81 -6.57
C GLN A 22 -6.20 14.57 -7.11
N SER A 23 -6.65 14.03 -8.25
CA SER A 23 -6.02 12.88 -8.90
C SER A 23 -4.57 13.16 -9.34
N ASN A 24 -4.14 14.43 -9.42
CA ASN A 24 -2.73 14.78 -9.63
C ASN A 24 -1.81 14.40 -8.46
N LEU A 25 -2.36 13.98 -7.31
CA LEU A 25 -1.57 13.48 -6.17
C LEU A 25 -1.23 11.99 -6.33
N VAL A 26 -2.00 11.25 -7.13
CA VAL A 26 -1.92 9.80 -7.25
C VAL A 26 -1.67 9.39 -8.71
N GLY A 27 -1.41 8.12 -8.97
CA GLY A 27 -1.05 7.66 -10.31
C GLY A 27 0.44 7.67 -10.59
N PRO A 28 0.88 7.18 -11.77
CA PRO A 28 2.29 7.00 -12.09
C PRO A 28 3.13 8.29 -12.07
N GLY A 29 2.49 9.44 -12.28
CA GLY A 29 3.11 10.77 -12.18
C GLY A 29 2.50 11.63 -11.08
N GLY A 30 1.78 11.04 -10.13
CA GLY A 30 1.16 11.77 -9.03
C GLY A 30 2.18 12.19 -7.98
N TYR A 31 2.04 13.38 -7.41
CA TYR A 31 3.04 13.92 -6.48
C TYR A 31 3.31 13.09 -5.22
N VAL A 32 2.35 12.26 -4.79
CA VAL A 32 2.52 11.32 -3.68
C VAL A 32 2.94 9.95 -4.21
N SER A 33 2.18 9.39 -5.14
CA SER A 33 2.39 8.01 -5.61
C SER A 33 3.65 7.78 -6.44
N MET A 34 4.28 8.83 -6.97
CA MET A 34 5.53 8.68 -7.72
C MET A 34 6.65 8.09 -6.83
N GLU A 35 6.70 8.49 -5.56
CA GLU A 35 7.66 7.95 -4.58
C GLU A 35 7.30 6.51 -4.20
N ASP A 36 6.01 6.21 -3.96
CA ASP A 36 5.53 4.85 -3.70
C ASP A 36 5.85 3.88 -4.87
N GLY A 37 5.80 4.39 -6.10
CA GLY A 37 6.15 3.61 -7.29
C GLY A 37 7.62 3.21 -7.36
N CYS A 38 8.53 4.02 -6.78
CA CYS A 38 9.96 3.76 -6.83
C CYS A 38 10.41 2.79 -5.72
N ILE A 39 9.81 2.88 -4.53
CA ILE A 39 10.25 2.09 -3.36
C ILE A 39 10.12 0.59 -3.58
N GLY A 40 9.05 0.13 -4.26
CA GLY A 40 8.88 -1.29 -4.58
C GLY A 40 10.03 -1.85 -5.43
N GLY A 41 10.53 -1.05 -6.39
CA GLY A 41 11.68 -1.42 -7.20
C GLY A 41 12.99 -1.46 -6.38
N PHE A 42 13.13 -0.62 -5.36
CA PHE A 42 14.29 -0.61 -4.49
C PHE A 42 14.29 -1.84 -3.56
N VAL A 43 13.14 -2.13 -2.93
CA VAL A 43 12.96 -3.31 -2.07
C VAL A 43 13.19 -4.59 -2.85
N GLN A 44 12.67 -4.72 -4.07
CA GLN A 44 12.89 -5.90 -4.91
C GLN A 44 14.38 -6.14 -5.20
N ARG A 45 15.13 -5.08 -5.51
CA ARG A 45 16.58 -5.19 -5.75
C ARG A 45 17.36 -5.51 -4.48
N GLY A 46 17.00 -4.87 -3.37
CA GLY A 46 17.66 -5.09 -2.07
C GLY A 46 17.47 -6.51 -1.54
N THR A 47 16.25 -7.03 -1.60
CA THR A 47 15.91 -8.41 -1.18
C THR A 47 16.63 -9.46 -2.02
N THR A 48 16.75 -9.25 -3.34
CA THR A 48 17.53 -10.14 -4.22
C THR A 48 19.00 -10.24 -3.80
N GLY A 49 19.58 -9.16 -3.24
CA GLY A 49 20.96 -9.13 -2.76
C GLY A 49 21.19 -9.69 -1.36
N SER A 50 20.12 -10.01 -0.61
CA SER A 50 20.19 -10.45 0.79
C SER A 50 19.30 -11.68 1.03
N PRO A 51 19.58 -12.83 0.37
CA PRO A 51 18.67 -13.97 0.35
C PRO A 51 18.49 -14.66 1.71
N ASP A 52 19.46 -14.53 2.61
CA ASP A 52 19.47 -15.15 3.94
C ASP A 52 18.95 -14.21 5.03
N GLU A 53 18.54 -12.99 4.67
CA GLU A 53 18.05 -11.97 5.59
C GLU A 53 16.52 -11.90 5.59
N GLN A 54 15.95 -11.28 6.63
CA GLN A 54 14.51 -11.20 6.83
C GLN A 54 14.05 -9.78 7.13
N ALA A 55 12.86 -9.43 6.62
CA ALA A 55 12.16 -8.23 7.05
C ALA A 55 11.55 -8.43 8.44
N VAL A 56 11.58 -7.38 9.26
CA VAL A 56 10.99 -7.38 10.61
C VAL A 56 9.70 -6.57 10.60
N LEU A 57 8.59 -7.19 11.01
CA LEU A 57 7.26 -6.57 11.08
C LEU A 57 6.77 -6.51 12.53
N ALA A 58 7.40 -5.68 13.36
CA ALA A 58 7.19 -5.63 14.81
C ALA A 58 6.50 -4.35 15.31
N MET A 59 6.16 -3.40 14.43
CA MET A 59 5.46 -2.18 14.82
C MET A 59 4.03 -2.54 15.29
N GLY A 60 3.68 -2.08 16.49
CA GLY A 60 2.43 -2.44 17.16
C GLY A 60 2.39 -3.87 17.71
N GLY A 61 3.54 -4.53 17.88
CA GLY A 61 3.65 -5.91 18.39
C GLY A 61 3.47 -6.97 17.31
N TYR A 62 3.00 -8.16 17.68
CA TYR A 62 2.88 -9.31 16.76
C TYR A 62 1.44 -9.74 16.47
N SER A 63 0.45 -9.06 17.08
CA SER A 63 -0.96 -9.32 16.79
C SER A 63 -1.32 -8.85 15.36
N THR A 64 -2.35 -9.50 14.79
CA THR A 64 -3.00 -9.07 13.55
C THR A 64 -4.38 -8.45 13.81
N ASP A 65 -4.72 -8.20 15.07
CA ASP A 65 -6.00 -7.64 15.46
C ASP A 65 -6.13 -6.20 14.97
N SER A 66 -7.37 -5.78 14.73
CA SER A 66 -7.66 -4.37 14.48
C SER A 66 -7.36 -3.53 15.72
N SER A 67 -6.91 -2.30 15.49
CA SER A 67 -6.60 -1.32 16.51
C SER A 67 -7.14 0.04 16.06
N ASP A 68 -7.44 0.91 17.03
CA ASP A 68 -7.76 2.32 16.76
C ASP A 68 -6.51 3.12 16.36
N ASP A 69 -5.31 2.60 16.62
CA ASP A 69 -4.05 3.19 16.20
C ASP A 69 -3.70 2.80 14.75
N ARG A 70 -3.23 3.79 13.98
CA ARG A 70 -2.74 3.60 12.62
C ARG A 70 -1.25 3.27 12.54
N ILE A 71 -0.51 3.42 13.64
CA ILE A 71 0.93 3.15 13.75
C ILE A 71 1.14 1.67 14.12
N THR A 72 0.77 0.77 13.20
CA THR A 72 0.90 -0.69 13.38
C THR A 72 1.10 -1.40 12.05
N GLU A 73 1.77 -2.55 12.06
CA GLU A 73 1.93 -3.45 10.91
C GLU A 73 0.97 -4.65 10.96
N ALA A 74 -0.08 -4.60 11.80
CA ALA A 74 -1.02 -5.70 12.02
C ALA A 74 -1.66 -6.23 10.72
N ALA A 75 -2.06 -5.33 9.81
CA ALA A 75 -2.63 -5.70 8.52
C ALA A 75 -1.60 -6.38 7.59
N ILE A 76 -0.35 -5.92 7.60
CA ILE A 76 0.74 -6.50 6.79
C ILE A 76 1.07 -7.91 7.31
N ARG A 77 1.16 -8.09 8.64
CA ARG A 77 1.29 -9.41 9.26
C ARG A 77 0.12 -10.33 8.90
N GLY A 78 -1.12 -9.82 8.94
CA GLY A 78 -2.32 -10.57 8.55
C GLY A 78 -2.25 -11.06 7.10
N PHE A 79 -1.86 -10.19 6.18
CA PHE A 79 -1.63 -10.56 4.78
C PHE A 79 -0.61 -11.70 4.65
N TRP A 80 0.56 -11.58 5.27
CA TRP A 80 1.60 -12.59 5.16
C TRP A 80 1.22 -13.92 5.81
N ARG A 81 0.48 -13.91 6.93
CA ARG A 81 -0.05 -15.14 7.53
C ARG A 81 -0.95 -15.89 6.55
N GLU A 82 -1.91 -15.20 5.93
CA GLU A 82 -2.82 -15.80 4.96
C GLU A 82 -2.11 -16.23 3.68
N TYR A 83 -1.15 -15.44 3.19
CA TYR A 83 -0.33 -15.79 2.04
C TYR A 83 0.42 -17.11 2.29
N ARG A 84 1.12 -17.22 3.43
CA ARG A 84 1.87 -18.41 3.82
C ARG A 84 0.99 -19.64 3.94
N ALA A 85 -0.15 -19.52 4.61
CA ALA A 85 -1.13 -20.60 4.74
C ALA A 85 -1.65 -21.11 3.39
N ARG A 86 -1.82 -20.21 2.40
CA ARG A 86 -2.31 -20.56 1.05
C ARG A 86 -1.22 -21.10 0.13
N MET A 87 0.03 -20.72 0.36
CA MET A 87 1.18 -21.12 -0.44
C MET A 87 1.91 -22.35 0.13
N ASP A 88 1.50 -22.83 1.31
CA ASP A 88 2.12 -23.93 2.05
C ASP A 88 3.61 -23.69 2.33
N VAL A 89 3.93 -22.49 2.83
CA VAL A 89 5.30 -22.04 3.16
C VAL A 89 5.45 -21.48 4.57
#